data_AF-A0A383CNQ0-F1
#
_entry.id   AF-A0A383CNQ0-F1
#
_cell.length_a   1.000
_cell.length_b   1.000
_cell.length_c   1.000
_cell.angle_alpha   90.00
_cell.angle_beta   90.00
_cell.angle_gamma   90.00
#
_symmetry.space_group_name_H-M   'P 1'
#
loop_
_entity.id
_entity.type
_entity.pdbx_description
1 polymer ?
#
loop_
_entity_poly.entity_id
_entity_poly.type
_entity_poly.pdbx_seq_one_letter_code
_entity_poly.pdbx_strand_id
1 'polypeptide(L)'
;MTDTPNGPKIGISISNFQDSTLRRVRQLGITTVHSSGGIPSPNTNFGVEKHLPWTEKTLGSDMKALHTHGMKMGAKMITGFPNAIYGRPGRD
;
A
#
# COMPACT_ATOMS: atom_id res chain seq x y z
N MET A 1 15.58 10.98 13.83
CA MET A 1 14.41 10.12 13.57
C MET A 1 13.78 10.53 12.23
N THR A 2 13.09 9.64 11.51
CA THR A 2 12.55 9.90 10.15
C THR A 2 11.31 10.83 10.15
N ASP A 3 10.70 11.02 11.31
CA ASP A 3 9.47 11.77 11.56
C ASP A 3 9.69 13.28 11.77
N THR A 4 10.94 13.76 11.77
CA THR A 4 11.22 15.20 11.85
C THR A 4 10.97 15.88 10.50
N PRO A 5 10.65 17.19 10.46
CA PRO A 5 10.45 17.92 9.20
C PRO A 5 11.59 17.74 8.20
N ASN A 6 12.83 17.81 8.68
CA ASN A 6 14.06 17.68 7.89
C ASN A 6 14.66 16.26 7.89
N GLY A 7 13.98 15.29 8.51
CA GLY A 7 14.42 13.90 8.56
C GLY A 7 14.18 13.18 7.24
N PRO A 8 14.96 12.12 6.94
CA PRO A 8 14.77 11.33 5.73
C PRO A 8 13.37 10.70 5.73
N LYS A 9 12.64 10.87 4.62
CA LYS A 9 11.28 10.33 4.46
C LYS A 9 11.34 8.90 3.96
N ILE A 10 11.61 7.99 4.88
CA ILE A 10 11.73 6.56 4.56
C ILE A 10 10.35 5.91 4.65
N GLY A 11 9.97 5.22 3.59
CA GLY A 11 8.78 4.37 3.55
C GLY A 11 9.14 2.91 3.31
N ILE A 12 8.27 2.00 3.72
CA ILE A 12 8.41 0.56 3.46
C ILE A 12 7.13 -0.02 2.87
N SER A 13 7.27 -1.00 1.99
CA SER A 13 6.14 -1.76 1.46
C SER A 13 5.82 -2.95 2.37
N ILE A 14 4.60 -3.04 2.89
CA ILE A 14 4.11 -4.21 3.65
C ILE A 14 2.68 -4.58 3.24
N SER A 15 2.31 -5.84 3.43
CA SER A 15 0.94 -6.35 3.25
C SER A 15 0.37 -6.97 4.54
N ASN A 16 1.17 -7.09 5.60
CA ASN A 16 0.75 -7.63 6.90
C ASN A 16 0.61 -6.50 7.94
N PHE A 17 -0.62 -6.21 8.35
CA PHE A 17 -0.96 -5.19 9.35
C PHE A 17 -1.14 -5.76 10.77
N GLN A 18 -0.67 -6.98 11.04
CA GLN A 18 -0.59 -7.50 12.40
C GLN A 18 0.31 -6.62 13.26
N ASP A 19 -0.13 -6.41 14.50
CA ASP A 19 0.54 -5.57 15.49
C ASP A 19 2.04 -5.89 15.66
N SER A 20 2.44 -7.16 15.66
CA SER A 20 3.85 -7.57 15.77
C SER A 20 4.71 -7.05 14.60
N THR A 21 4.17 -7.07 13.38
CA THR A 21 4.81 -6.49 12.20
C THR A 21 4.90 -4.97 12.32
N LEU A 22 3.82 -4.32 12.74
CA LEU A 22 3.78 -2.87 12.87
C LEU A 22 4.76 -2.34 13.93
N ARG A 23 4.92 -3.05 15.05
CA ARG A 23 5.93 -2.72 16.06
C ARG A 23 7.35 -2.83 15.49
N ARG A 24 7.66 -3.89 14.74
CA ARG A 24 8.98 -4.06 14.09
C ARG A 24 9.26 -2.95 13.09
N VAL A 25 8.27 -2.60 12.26
CA VAL A 25 8.39 -1.47 11.31
C VAL A 25 8.65 -0.16 12.05
N ARG A 26 7.94 0.10 13.15
CA ARG A 26 8.14 1.31 13.96
C ARG A 26 9.50 1.35 14.64
N GLN A 27 10.03 0.21 15.08
CA GLN A 27 11.38 0.08 15.65
C GLN A 27 12.49 0.44 14.66
N LEU A 28 12.30 0.18 13.37
CA LEU A 28 13.17 0.66 12.29
C LEU A 28 13.07 2.17 12.06
N GLY A 29 12.22 2.86 12.83
CA GLY A 29 11.98 4.28 12.70
C GLY A 29 11.13 4.61 11.48
N ILE A 30 10.44 3.67 10.84
CA ILE A 30 9.57 3.96 9.69
C ILE A 30 8.22 4.51 10.17
N THR A 31 7.73 5.53 9.47
CA THR A 31 6.44 6.17 9.78
C THR A 31 5.48 6.24 8.59
N THR A 32 5.96 5.92 7.38
CA THR A 32 5.12 5.88 6.17
C THR A 32 5.13 4.48 5.58
N VAL A 33 3.95 3.91 5.38
CA VAL A 33 3.78 2.56 4.84
C VAL A 33 3.16 2.64 3.45
N HIS A 34 3.73 1.91 2.51
CA HIS A 34 3.13 1.61 1.23
C HIS A 34 2.60 0.18 1.26
N SER A 35 1.52 -0.09 0.55
CA SER A 35 0.95 -1.43 0.50
C SER A 35 0.37 -1.72 -0.88
N SER A 36 0.33 -2.98 -1.28
CA SER A 36 -0.47 -3.40 -2.43
C SER A 36 -1.77 -4.00 -1.94
N GLY A 37 -2.88 -3.57 -2.52
CA GLY A 37 -4.18 -4.18 -2.27
C GLY A 37 -4.44 -5.44 -3.09
N GLY A 38 -3.52 -5.84 -3.97
CA GLY A 38 -3.71 -6.99 -4.87
C GLY A 38 -4.26 -6.60 -6.25
N ILE A 39 -4.60 -7.62 -7.02
CA ILE A 39 -5.14 -7.49 -8.38
C ILE A 39 -6.63 -7.11 -8.28
N PRO A 40 -7.10 -6.03 -8.93
CA PRO A 40 -8.51 -5.75 -9.08
C PRO A 40 -9.20 -6.85 -9.91
N SER A 41 -10.53 -6.92 -9.85
CA SER A 41 -11.32 -7.96 -10.54
C SER A 41 -10.88 -8.14 -12.02
N PRO A 42 -10.88 -9.37 -12.58
CA PRO A 42 -10.30 -9.69 -13.91
C PRO A 42 -10.89 -8.95 -15.12
N ASN A 43 -11.90 -8.11 -14.89
CA ASN A 43 -12.52 -7.26 -15.92
C ASN A 43 -12.08 -5.80 -15.83
N THR A 44 -11.16 -5.43 -14.94
CA THR A 44 -10.70 -4.05 -14.92
C THR A 44 -9.47 -3.88 -15.74
N ASN A 45 -9.53 -2.84 -16.54
CA ASN A 45 -8.38 -2.03 -16.76
C ASN A 45 -8.82 -0.54 -16.71
N PHE A 46 -10.08 -0.11 -16.80
CA PHE A 46 -11.09 -0.34 -17.84
C PHE A 46 -12.44 -0.81 -17.26
N GLY A 47 -13.54 -0.17 -17.67
CA GLY A 47 -14.91 -0.65 -17.46
C GLY A 47 -15.49 -0.48 -16.05
N VAL A 48 -16.38 0.49 -15.88
CA VAL A 48 -17.09 0.84 -14.66
C VAL A 48 -17.88 -0.38 -14.16
N GLU A 49 -17.51 -0.93 -12.99
CA GLU A 49 -18.40 -1.49 -11.94
C GLU A 49 -17.69 -2.37 -10.90
N LYS A 50 -16.43 -2.82 -11.07
CA LYS A 50 -15.81 -3.76 -10.11
C LYS A 50 -14.50 -3.27 -9.47
N HIS A 51 -14.72 -2.38 -8.51
CA HIS A 51 -14.08 -2.19 -7.20
C HIS A 51 -12.55 -2.20 -7.09
N LEU A 52 -12.04 -1.18 -6.38
CA LEU A 52 -10.76 -1.27 -5.68
C LEU A 52 -10.70 -2.61 -4.92
N PRO A 53 -9.54 -3.27 -4.83
CA PRO A 53 -9.43 -4.58 -4.20
C PRO A 53 -9.59 -4.53 -2.67
N TRP A 54 -10.00 -3.38 -2.13
CA TRP A 54 -10.35 -3.18 -0.74
C TRP A 54 -11.72 -2.50 -0.62
N THR A 55 -12.43 -2.86 0.43
CA THR A 55 -13.62 -2.12 0.90
C THR A 55 -13.18 -0.93 1.76
N GLU A 56 -14.08 0.04 1.95
CA GLU A 56 -13.87 1.13 2.90
C GLU A 56 -13.59 0.61 4.32
N LYS A 57 -14.33 -0.42 4.75
CA LYS A 57 -14.13 -1.04 6.07
C LYS A 57 -12.72 -1.63 6.21
N THR A 58 -12.25 -2.38 5.21
CA THR A 58 -10.90 -2.97 5.25
C THR A 58 -9.82 -1.89 5.19
N LEU A 59 -10.01 -0.87 4.34
CA LEU A 59 -9.08 0.25 4.23
C LEU A 59 -8.99 1.05 5.54
N GLY A 60 -10.14 1.38 6.14
CA GLY A 60 -10.22 2.08 7.41
C GLY A 60 -9.59 1.27 8.56
N SER A 61 -9.74 -0.06 8.54
CA SER A 61 -9.10 -0.94 9.53
C SER A 61 -7.59 -0.91 9.43
N ASP A 62 -7.04 -0.99 8.21
CA ASP A 62 -5.59 -0.91 7.96
C ASP A 62 -5.04 0.47 8.36
N MET A 63 -5.74 1.56 7.99
CA MET A 63 -5.35 2.91 8.37
C MET A 63 -5.34 3.08 9.88
N LYS A 64 -6.39 2.61 10.57
CA LYS A 64 -6.47 2.67 12.03
C LYS A 64 -5.33 1.90 12.69
N ALA A 65 -5.01 0.69 12.20
CA ALA A 65 -3.90 -0.09 12.71
C ALA A 65 -2.57 0.67 12.59
N LEU A 66 -2.28 1.29 11.44
CA LEU A 66 -1.08 2.12 11.27
C LEU A 66 -1.06 3.32 12.23
N HIS A 67 -2.19 4.04 12.35
CA HIS A 67 -2.31 5.20 13.22
C HIS A 67 -2.05 4.87 14.69
N THR A 68 -2.53 3.71 15.17
CA THR A 68 -2.26 3.24 16.54
C THR A 68 -0.76 3.08 16.84
N HIS A 69 0.07 2.87 15.81
CA HIS A 69 1.53 2.78 15.95
C HIS A 69 2.27 4.06 15.53
N GLY A 70 1.56 5.18 15.34
CA GLY A 70 2.16 6.45 14.91
C GLY A 70 2.68 6.42 13.47
N MET A 71 2.07 5.57 12.62
CA MET A 71 2.39 5.45 11.20
C MET A 71 1.20 5.89 10.35
N LYS A 72 1.45 6.15 9.06
CA LYS A 72 0.43 6.51 8.08
C LYS A 72 0.54 5.66 6.82
N MET A 73 -0.60 5.48 6.14
CA MET A 73 -0.62 4.94 4.78
C MET A 73 -0.15 6.05 3.82
N GLY A 74 0.95 5.83 3.11
CA GLY A 74 1.45 6.72 2.07
C GLY A 74 0.81 6.44 0.71
N ALA A 75 0.73 5.16 0.34
CA ALA A 75 0.08 4.73 -0.89
C ALA A 75 -0.48 3.31 -0.72
N LYS A 76 -1.67 3.07 -1.29
CA LYS A 76 -2.21 1.73 -1.47
C LYS A 76 -2.39 1.45 -2.96
N MET A 77 -1.55 0.58 -3.48
CA MET A 77 -1.37 0.37 -4.91
C MET A 77 -2.26 -0.78 -5.39
N ILE A 78 -2.89 -0.57 -6.53
CA ILE A 78 -3.48 -1.65 -7.33
C ILE A 78 -2.39 -2.21 -8.26
N THR A 79 -2.47 -3.50 -8.57
CA THR A 79 -1.59 -4.16 -9.54
C THR A 79 -2.42 -4.84 -10.63
N GLY A 80 -1.83 -5.37 -11.69
CA GLY A 80 -2.56 -6.09 -12.73
C GLY A 80 -3.31 -5.17 -13.70
N PHE A 81 -2.56 -4.32 -14.41
CA PHE A 81 -3.05 -3.57 -15.56
C PHE A 81 -2.80 -4.39 -16.85
N PRO A 82 -3.78 -5.17 -17.35
CA PRO A 82 -3.54 -6.12 -18.46
C PRO A 82 -3.12 -5.48 -19.79
N ASN A 83 -3.20 -4.16 -19.91
CA ASN A 83 -2.76 -3.40 -21.09
C ASN A 83 -1.62 -2.42 -20.77
N ALA A 84 -0.85 -2.65 -19.70
CA ALA A 84 0.40 -1.93 -19.51
C ALA A 84 1.28 -2.05 -20.77
N ILE A 85 1.98 -0.97 -21.12
CA ILE A 85 2.91 -0.96 -22.26
C ILE A 85 4.23 -1.66 -21.94
N TYR A 86 4.57 -1.75 -20.65
CA TYR A 86 5.75 -2.43 -20.13
C TYR A 86 5.50 -3.93 -20.02
N GLY A 87 6.48 -4.77 -20.40
CA GLY A 87 6.39 -6.23 -20.32
C GLY A 87 5.62 -6.89 -21.48
N ARG A 88 5.34 -6.15 -22.56
CA ARG A 88 4.78 -6.72 -23.80
C ARG A 88 5.90 -7.35 -24.62
N PRO A 89 5.67 -8.52 -25.26
CA PRO A 89 6.63 -9.07 -26.23
C PRO A 89 6.99 -8.03 -27.30
N GLY A 90 8.29 -7.82 -27.53
CA GLY A 90 8.79 -6.83 -28.51
C GLY A 90 8.79 -5.37 -28.03
N ARG A 91 8.54 -5.13 -26.73
CA ARG A 91 8.78 -3.84 -26.07
C ARG A 91 9.51 -4.08 -24.74
N ASP A 92 10.80 -4.30 -24.86
CA ASP A 92 11.81 -4.07 -23.82
C ASP A 92 13.06 -3.41 -24.43
#